data_AF-A0A956H8S4-F1
#
_entry.id   AF-A0A956H8S4-F1
#
_cell.length_a   1.000
_cell.length_b   1.000
_cell.length_c   1.000
_cell.angle_alpha   90.00
_cell.angle_beta   90.00
_cell.angle_gamma   90.00
#
_symmetry.space_group_name_H-M   'P 1'
#
loop_
_entity.id
_entity.type
_entity.pdbx_description
1 polymer ?
#
loop_
_entity_poly.entity_id
_entity_poly.type
_entity_poly.pdbx_seq_one_letter_code
_entity_poly.pdbx_strand_id
1 'polypeptide(L)'
;MTKVLGASWAIDVTYACRCGDHYRATRWRWVDRDSMVEEADRCRMDGPVRGSCPGCGATASARVDWLEIEASRERAVLYFGPQQRCEVVEVLAAHVQAVGRRVAGGELAVAEPWL
;
A
#
# COMPACT_ATOMS: atom_id res chain seq x y z
N MET A 1 16.73 -0.28 -1.79
CA MET A 1 16.67 0.58 -2.99
C MET A 1 15.21 0.86 -3.28
N THR A 2 14.88 1.99 -3.91
CA THR A 2 13.50 2.33 -4.30
C THR A 2 13.30 1.92 -5.76
N LYS A 3 12.17 1.29 -6.07
CA LYS A 3 11.77 0.91 -7.43
C LYS A 3 10.48 1.61 -7.80
N VAL A 4 10.52 2.40 -8.86
CA VAL A 4 9.33 3.03 -9.47
C VAL A 4 9.11 2.38 -10.83
N LEU A 5 7.90 1.89 -11.07
CA LEU A 5 7.50 1.25 -12.32
C LEU A 5 6.20 1.88 -12.82
N GLY A 6 6.30 2.78 -13.80
CA GLY A 6 5.18 3.65 -14.17
C GLY A 6 4.73 4.47 -12.98
N ALA A 7 3.43 4.44 -12.67
CA ALA A 7 2.86 5.06 -11.47
C ALA A 7 2.96 4.17 -10.21
N SER A 8 3.60 2.99 -10.26
CA SER A 8 3.76 2.10 -9.11
C SER A 8 5.04 2.35 -8.32
N TRP A 9 5.02 2.16 -6.99
CA TRP A 9 6.16 2.40 -6.10
C TRP A 9 6.38 1.26 -5.12
N ALA A 10 7.60 0.74 -5.13
CA ALA A 10 8.10 -0.26 -4.19
C ALA A 10 9.43 0.15 -3.56
N ILE A 11 9.73 -0.48 -2.44
CA ILE A 11 11.00 -0.37 -1.73
C ILE A 11 11.55 -1.77 -1.45
N ASP A 12 12.86 -1.89 -1.38
CA ASP A 12 13.46 -3.09 -0.81
C ASP A 12 13.35 -3.05 0.72
N VAL A 13 13.02 -4.19 1.30
CA VAL A 13 13.00 -4.42 2.74
C VAL A 13 13.81 -5.66 3.08
N THR A 14 14.36 -5.71 4.29
CA THR A 14 14.93 -6.94 4.84
C THR A 14 13.79 -7.80 5.38
N TYR A 15 13.69 -9.04 4.92
CA TYR A 15 12.72 -10.02 5.39
C TYR A 15 13.43 -11.12 6.18
N ALA A 16 12.94 -11.41 7.38
CA ALA A 16 13.44 -12.49 8.22
C ALA A 16 12.59 -13.74 8.00
N CYS A 17 13.20 -14.79 7.45
CA CYS A 17 12.53 -16.07 7.23
C CYS A 17 12.51 -16.92 8.49
N ARG A 18 11.53 -17.80 8.62
CA ARG A 18 11.43 -18.75 9.74
C ARG A 18 12.58 -19.77 9.78
N CYS A 19 13.28 -19.98 8.66
CA CYS A 19 14.46 -20.84 8.61
C CYS A 19 15.74 -20.15 9.15
N GLY A 20 15.68 -18.87 9.53
CA GLY A 20 16.81 -18.10 10.07
C GLY A 20 17.49 -17.16 9.06
N ASP A 21 17.21 -17.32 7.77
CA ASP A 21 17.77 -16.46 6.72
C ASP A 21 17.17 -15.05 6.75
N HIS A 22 18.02 -14.07 6.45
CA HIS A 22 17.63 -12.70 6.17
C HIS A 22 17.93 -12.38 4.71
N TYR A 23 16.94 -11.90 3.97
CA TYR A 23 17.11 -11.60 2.55
C TYR A 23 16.36 -10.33 2.15
N ARG A 24 16.72 -9.77 1.00
CA ARG A 24 16.01 -8.63 0.42
C ARG A 24 14.73 -9.10 -0.25
N ALA A 25 13.61 -8.47 0.11
CA ALA A 25 12.32 -8.63 -0.52
C ALA A 25 11.82 -7.26 -1.03
N THR A 26 10.93 -7.29 -2.01
CA THR A 26 10.25 -6.10 -2.51
C THR A 26 8.99 -5.87 -1.69
N ARG A 27 8.80 -4.66 -1.17
CA ARG A 27 7.54 -4.21 -0.58
C ARG A 27 6.92 -3.12 -1.45
N TRP A 28 5.71 -3.35 -1.94
CA TRP A 28 4.91 -2.32 -2.58
C TRP A 28 4.33 -1.36 -1.54
N ARG A 29 4.45 -0.06 -1.84
CA ARG A 29 3.80 1.02 -1.09
C ARG A 29 2.52 1.43 -1.82
N TRP A 30 2.59 1.53 -3.14
CA TRP A 30 1.41 1.60 -3.99
C TRP A 30 1.58 0.84 -5.31
N VAL A 31 0.48 0.31 -5.84
CA VAL A 31 0.42 -0.38 -7.14
C VAL A 31 -0.63 0.30 -8.00
N ASP A 32 -0.22 0.71 -9.20
CA ASP A 32 -1.13 1.13 -10.26
C ASP A 32 -1.74 -0.10 -10.94
N ARG A 33 -3.02 -0.34 -10.67
CA ARG A 33 -3.78 -1.47 -11.19
C ARG A 33 -3.91 -1.42 -12.70
N ASP A 34 -4.07 -0.24 -13.29
CA ASP A 34 -4.27 -0.12 -14.75
C ASP A 34 -3.03 -0.64 -15.50
N SER A 35 -1.86 -0.40 -14.93
CA SER A 35 -0.57 -0.82 -15.49
C SER A 35 -0.09 -2.20 -15.00
N MET A 36 -0.53 -2.65 -13.82
CA MET A 36 0.00 -3.85 -13.15
C MET A 36 -1.10 -4.73 -12.52
N VAL A 37 -2.13 -5.08 -13.30
CA VAL A 37 -3.30 -5.86 -12.84
C VAL A 37 -2.93 -7.12 -12.05
N GLU A 38 -2.01 -7.94 -12.58
CA GLU A 38 -1.60 -9.21 -11.94
C GLU A 38 -0.93 -8.97 -10.58
N GLU A 39 -0.10 -7.92 -10.48
CA GLU A 39 0.59 -7.58 -9.25
C GLU A 39 -0.39 -7.03 -8.20
N ALA A 40 -1.36 -6.22 -8.62
CA ALA A 40 -2.43 -5.72 -7.76
C ALA A 40 -3.28 -6.88 -7.21
N ASP A 41 -3.69 -7.81 -8.07
CA ASP A 41 -4.47 -8.98 -7.65
C ASP A 41 -3.68 -9.89 -6.71
N ARG A 42 -2.38 -10.11 -6.95
CA ARG A 42 -1.53 -10.82 -5.99
C ARG A 42 -1.42 -10.06 -4.66
N CYS A 43 -1.22 -8.75 -4.67
CA CYS A 43 -1.12 -7.96 -3.44
C CYS A 43 -2.40 -8.07 -2.59
N ARG A 44 -3.57 -8.17 -3.21
CA ARG A 44 -4.84 -8.39 -2.50
C ARG A 44 -4.90 -9.75 -1.80
N MET A 45 -4.35 -10.80 -2.43
CA MET A 45 -4.38 -12.16 -1.88
C MET A 45 -3.29 -12.40 -0.82
N ASP A 46 -2.05 -12.06 -1.16
CA ASP A 46 -0.85 -12.47 -0.41
C ASP A 46 -0.22 -11.32 0.39
N GLY A 47 -0.66 -10.08 0.14
CA GLY A 47 -0.08 -8.86 0.69
C GLY A 47 0.96 -8.21 -0.24
N PRO A 48 1.41 -7.00 0.08
CA PRO A 48 2.24 -6.19 -0.80
C PRO A 48 3.73 -6.59 -0.82
N VAL A 49 4.11 -7.70 -0.19
CA VAL A 49 5.51 -8.14 -0.13
C VAL A 49 5.75 -9.28 -1.12
N ARG A 50 6.82 -9.17 -1.89
CA ARG A 50 7.26 -10.15 -2.88
C ARG A 50 8.70 -10.55 -2.61
N GLY A 51 8.95 -11.85 -2.55
CA GLY A 51 10.29 -12.42 -2.46
C GLY A 51 10.22 -13.89 -2.09
N SER A 52 11.31 -14.62 -2.33
CA SER A 52 11.45 -16.02 -1.96
C SER A 52 12.76 -16.20 -1.19
N CYS A 53 12.69 -16.94 -0.09
CA CYS A 53 13.84 -17.20 0.76
C CYS A 53 14.88 -18.03 -0.01
N PRO A 54 16.15 -17.61 -0.09
CA PRO A 54 17.18 -18.36 -0.81
C PRO A 54 17.53 -19.70 -0.14
N GLY A 55 17.46 -19.82 1.19
CA GLY A 55 17.75 -21.07 1.88
C GLY A 55 16.65 -22.13 1.81
N CYS A 56 15.39 -21.76 2.06
CA CYS A 56 14.28 -22.75 2.14
C CYS A 56 13.20 -22.60 1.07
N GLY A 57 13.30 -21.61 0.17
CA GLY A 57 12.32 -21.37 -0.89
C GLY A 57 11.00 -20.75 -0.45
N ALA A 58 10.76 -20.57 0.86
CA ALA A 58 9.50 -20.02 1.37
C ALA A 58 9.23 -18.61 0.83
N THR A 59 7.98 -18.33 0.44
CA THR A 59 7.55 -17.02 -0.03
C THR A 59 7.45 -16.02 1.12
N ALA A 60 7.95 -14.81 0.90
CA ALA A 60 7.73 -13.68 1.81
C ALA A 60 6.24 -13.35 1.85
N SER A 61 5.67 -13.20 3.04
CA SER A 61 4.30 -12.72 3.19
C SER A 61 4.24 -11.71 4.33
N ALA A 62 3.57 -10.59 4.09
CA ALA A 62 3.28 -9.62 5.13
C ALA A 62 1.97 -8.92 4.80
N ARG A 63 1.07 -8.84 5.77
CA ARG A 63 -0.17 -8.07 5.64
C ARG A 63 0.05 -6.69 6.23
N VAL A 64 0.70 -5.83 5.45
CA VAL A 64 1.00 -4.43 5.83
C VAL A 64 0.18 -3.47 4.98
N ASP A 65 0.17 -2.21 5.39
CA ASP A 65 -0.42 -1.09 4.67
C ASP A 65 0.16 -0.94 3.24
N TRP A 66 -0.74 -0.76 2.27
CA TRP A 66 -0.42 -0.42 0.88
C TRP A 66 -1.63 0.18 0.15
N LEU A 67 -1.36 0.91 -0.94
CA LEU A 67 -2.38 1.58 -1.75
C LEU A 67 -2.52 0.92 -3.12
N GLU A 68 -3.74 0.65 -3.54
CA GLU A 68 -4.05 0.35 -4.94
C GLU A 68 -4.62 1.59 -5.61
N ILE A 69 -4.10 1.94 -6.79
CA ILE A 69 -4.57 3.07 -7.59
C ILE A 69 -5.12 2.53 -8.90
N GLU A 70 -6.28 3.03 -9.34
CA GLU A 70 -6.90 2.73 -10.64
C GLU A 70 -7.37 4.07 -11.23
N ALA A 71 -6.45 4.74 -11.92
CA ALA A 71 -6.63 6.10 -12.43
C ALA A 71 -7.72 6.15 -13.51
N SER A 72 -7.86 5.09 -14.31
CA SER A 72 -8.91 4.93 -15.32
C SER A 72 -10.33 5.03 -14.74
N ARG A 73 -10.46 4.85 -13.42
CA ARG A 73 -11.72 4.93 -12.67
C ARG A 73 -11.70 5.99 -11.58
N GLU A 74 -10.68 6.85 -11.56
CA GLU A 74 -10.48 7.87 -10.51
C GLU A 74 -10.61 7.27 -9.10
N ARG A 75 -10.01 6.09 -8.90
CA ARG A 75 -10.20 5.29 -7.69
C ARG A 75 -8.88 4.98 -7.01
N ALA A 76 -8.85 5.14 -5.69
CA ALA A 76 -7.76 4.67 -4.85
C ALA A 76 -8.31 3.86 -3.66
N VAL A 77 -7.70 2.71 -3.37
CA VAL A 77 -8.10 1.83 -2.27
C VAL A 77 -6.90 1.62 -1.34
N LEU A 78 -6.99 2.14 -0.12
CA LEU A 78 -6.00 1.92 0.92
C LEU A 78 -6.31 0.63 1.68
N TYR A 79 -5.42 -0.35 1.58
CA TYR A 79 -5.51 -1.61 2.30
C TYR A 79 -4.72 -1.51 3.60
N PHE A 80 -5.41 -1.67 4.74
CA PHE A 80 -4.76 -1.67 6.05
C PHE A 80 -4.33 -3.08 6.48
N GLY A 81 -3.10 -3.17 6.98
CA GLY A 81 -2.63 -4.37 7.67
C GLY A 81 -3.40 -4.62 8.98
N PRO A 82 -3.47 -5.86 9.47
CA PRO A 82 -4.17 -6.20 10.72
C PRO A 82 -3.77 -5.35 11.92
N GLN A 83 -2.50 -4.96 11.99
CA GLN A 83 -1.95 -4.14 13.06
C GLN A 83 -2.56 -2.73 13.16
N GLN A 84 -3.15 -2.22 12.07
CA GLN A 84 -3.76 -0.89 12.05
C GLN A 84 -5.29 -0.93 12.08
N ARG A 85 -5.92 -2.12 12.06
CA ARG A 85 -7.39 -2.24 11.96
C ARG A 85 -8.13 -1.53 13.09
N CYS A 86 -7.58 -1.52 14.29
CA CYS A 86 -8.16 -0.81 15.42
C CYS A 86 -8.06 0.72 15.31
N GLU A 87 -7.06 1.23 14.60
CA GLU A 87 -6.78 2.67 14.46
C GLU A 87 -7.45 3.30 13.24
N VAL A 88 -7.95 2.48 12.29
CA VAL A 88 -8.53 2.97 11.02
C VAL A 88 -9.62 4.01 11.24
N VAL A 89 -10.50 3.80 12.23
CA VAL A 89 -11.60 4.73 12.53
C VAL A 89 -11.05 6.09 12.95
N GLU A 90 -10.03 6.10 13.80
CA GLU A 90 -9.41 7.33 14.30
C GLU A 90 -8.64 8.05 13.20
N VAL A 91 -7.89 7.32 12.38
CA VAL A 91 -7.17 7.87 11.23
C VAL A 91 -8.11 8.49 10.22
N LEU A 92 -9.21 7.80 9.87
CA LEU A 92 -10.24 8.33 8.96
C LEU A 92 -10.93 9.55 9.56
N ALA A 93 -11.29 9.53 10.85
CA ALA A 93 -11.90 10.67 11.51
C ALA A 93 -10.97 11.89 11.50
N ALA A 94 -9.70 11.71 11.86
CA ALA A 94 -8.70 12.78 11.84
C ALA A 94 -8.50 13.34 10.43
N HIS A 95 -8.49 12.47 9.43
CA HIS A 95 -8.38 12.86 8.03
C HIS A 95 -9.60 13.69 7.56
N VAL A 96 -10.82 13.22 7.80
CA VAL A 96 -12.06 13.96 7.45
C VAL A 96 -12.09 15.33 8.13
N GLN A 97 -11.67 15.42 9.40
CA GLN A 97 -11.55 16.70 10.10
C GLN A 97 -10.52 17.63 9.45
N ALA A 98 -9.36 17.09 9.03
CA ALA A 98 -8.34 17.88 8.37
C ALA A 98 -8.83 18.43 7.01
N VAL A 99 -9.52 17.61 6.24
CA VAL A 99 -10.18 18.04 4.99
C VAL A 99 -11.21 19.13 5.26
N GLY A 100 -12.07 18.92 6.26
CA GLY A 100 -13.09 19.90 6.66
C GLY A 100 -12.49 21.25 7.04
N ARG A 101 -11.36 21.27 7.76
CA ARG A 101 -10.62 22.51 8.09
C ARG A 101 -10.11 23.23 6.84
N ARG A 102 -9.56 22.51 5.87
CA ARG A 102 -9.03 23.10 4.63
C ARG A 102 -10.13 23.68 3.74
N VAL A 103 -11.28 23.01 3.66
CA VAL A 103 -12.46 23.52 2.95
C VAL A 103 -13.01 24.77 3.66
N ALA A 104 -13.18 24.73 4.99
CA ALA A 104 -13.66 25.88 5.75
C ALA A 104 -12.69 27.08 5.68
N GLY A 105 -11.39 26.82 5.54
CA GLY A 105 -10.35 27.84 5.35
C GLY A 105 -10.24 28.38 3.92
N GLY A 106 -11.00 27.84 2.97
CA GLY A 106 -10.95 28.26 1.55
C GLY A 106 -9.70 27.78 0.79
N GLU A 107 -8.87 26.93 1.39
CA GLU A 107 -7.72 26.31 0.72
C GLU A 107 -8.16 25.29 -0.34
N LEU A 108 -9.36 24.73 -0.17
CA LEU A 108 -10.03 23.85 -1.12
C LEU A 108 -11.43 24.40 -1.40
N ALA A 109 -11.76 24.59 -2.69
CA ALA A 109 -13.06 25.14 -3.10
C ALA A 109 -14.25 24.24 -2.71
N VAL A 110 -14.01 22.94 -2.64
CA VAL A 110 -14.93 21.89 -2.18
C VAL A 110 -14.09 20.67 -1.81
N ALA A 111 -14.57 19.85 -0.86
CA ALA A 111 -14.05 18.49 -0.72
C ALA A 111 -14.60 17.69 -1.89
N GLU A 112 -13.97 17.78 -3.06
CA GLU A 112 -14.30 16.87 -4.14
C GLU A 112 -14.04 15.43 -3.67
N PRO A 113 -14.70 14.41 -4.24
CA PRO A 113 -14.61 13.01 -3.82
C PRO A 113 -13.21 12.34 -3.92
N TRP A 114 -12.13 13.12 -3.98
CA TRP A 114 -10.71 12.77 -4.08
C TRP A 114 -10.23 12.32 -5.47
N LEU A 115 -9.40 13.21 -6.07
CA LEU A 115 -8.07 12.90 -6.57
C LEU A 115 -7.04 13.50 -5.59
#